data_AF-A0A817DZS9-F1
#
_entry.id   AF-A0A817DZS9-F1
#
_cell.length_a   1.000
_cell.length_b   1.000
_cell.length_c   1.000
_cell.angle_alpha   90.00
_cell.angle_beta   90.00
_cell.angle_gamma   90.00
#
_symmetry.space_group_name_H-M   'P 1'
#
loop_
_entity.id
_entity.type
_entity.pdbx_description
1 polymer ?
#
loop_
_entity_poly.entity_id
_entity_poly.type
_entity_poly.pdbx_seq_one_letter_code
_entity_poly.pdbx_strand_id
1 'polypeptide(L)'
;MSTDDYLIASVLFIRTQINRHGGLLMIIVGTTGNLLNICVLNERSIRDNPCSIYLWWSSLFSIAFIWSGLVTRILEGYGINWPNHSQPVCKARLFILTVCWSVATWAFVGASIDRFFGSSASVTYRSLSTVRMARRFLIIVLIISILIFGEIFYCYEANVPNVPVPCYINSSTCQLYNNWMNILYNIVIPSGLIAVFGILTIVNVRKRIVHPVRLTTIAFVTRRINRQPRMRKIDQHLRKILSVQVVLNIFLFEK
;
A
#
# COMPACT_ATOMS: atom_id res chain seq x y z
N MET A 1 34.61 -27.15 16.45
CA MET A 1 33.50 -26.33 15.92
C MET A 1 34.15 -25.10 15.34
N SER A 2 33.98 -24.83 14.05
CA SER A 2 34.70 -23.77 13.33
C SER A 2 34.12 -22.39 13.68
N THR A 3 34.89 -21.33 13.44
CA THR A 3 34.44 -19.93 13.62
C THR A 3 33.20 -19.62 12.77
N ASP A 4 33.10 -20.26 11.60
CA ASP A 4 31.96 -20.11 10.68
C ASP A 4 30.67 -20.71 11.25
N ASP A 5 30.76 -21.84 11.96
CA ASP A 5 29.61 -22.47 12.60
C ASP A 5 28.99 -21.58 13.69
N TYR A 6 29.82 -20.86 14.45
CA TYR A 6 29.36 -19.92 15.48
C TYR A 6 28.65 -18.71 14.84
N LEU A 7 29.20 -18.20 13.74
CA LEU A 7 28.60 -17.06 13.03
C LEU A 7 27.23 -17.43 12.46
N ILE A 8 27.11 -18.59 11.82
CA ILE A 8 25.83 -19.12 11.30
C ILE A 8 24.81 -19.28 12.44
N ALA A 9 25.20 -19.87 13.56
CA ALA A 9 24.32 -20.06 14.72
C ALA A 9 23.82 -18.72 15.29
N SER A 10 24.71 -17.72 15.41
CA SER A 10 24.34 -16.38 15.91
C SER A 10 23.35 -15.66 14.98
N VAL A 11 23.56 -15.75 13.66
CA VAL A 11 22.65 -15.16 12.65
C VAL A 11 21.28 -15.83 12.69
N LEU A 12 21.23 -17.16 12.79
CA LEU A 12 19.98 -17.91 12.89
C LEU A 12 19.21 -17.56 14.17
N PHE A 13 19.92 -17.40 15.30
CA PHE A 13 19.33 -16.97 16.55
C PHE A 13 18.71 -15.57 16.41
N ILE A 14 19.46 -14.60 15.89
CA ILE A 14 18.97 -13.22 15.67
C ILE A 14 17.75 -13.21 14.74
N ARG A 15 17.81 -13.92 13.61
CA ARG A 15 16.69 -14.04 12.66
C ARG A 15 15.43 -14.57 13.34
N THR A 16 15.59 -15.58 14.20
CA THR A 16 14.47 -16.19 14.93
C THR A 16 13.84 -15.21 15.91
N GLN A 17 14.66 -14.47 16.66
CA GLN A 17 14.17 -13.46 17.61
C GLN A 17 13.46 -12.30 16.91
N ILE A 18 14.02 -11.81 15.81
CA ILE A 18 13.40 -10.75 14.99
C ILE A 18 12.06 -11.23 14.42
N ASN A 19 12.01 -12.44 13.86
CA ASN A 19 10.77 -12.97 13.28
C ASN A 19 9.67 -13.17 14.33
N ARG A 20 10.04 -13.65 15.53
CA ARG A 20 9.08 -13.83 16.64
C ARG A 20 8.60 -12.48 17.18
N HIS A 21 9.50 -11.66 17.72
CA HIS A 21 9.12 -10.45 18.44
C HIS A 21 8.77 -9.29 17.50
N GLY A 22 9.59 -9.08 16.47
CA GLY A 22 9.32 -8.07 15.44
C GLY A 22 8.07 -8.40 14.63
N GLY A 23 7.88 -9.68 14.30
CA GLY A 23 6.69 -10.12 13.57
C GLY A 23 5.39 -9.90 14.35
N LEU A 24 5.35 -10.29 15.63
CA LEU A 24 4.19 -10.08 16.50
C LEU A 24 3.86 -8.58 16.66
N LEU A 25 4.88 -7.75 16.88
CA LEU A 25 4.69 -6.30 17.01
C LEU A 25 4.11 -5.69 15.73
N MET A 26 4.62 -6.09 14.55
CA MET A 26 4.10 -5.62 13.26
C MET A 26 2.66 -6.07 13.01
N ILE A 27 2.29 -7.30 13.39
CA ILE A 27 0.90 -7.77 13.27
C ILE A 27 -0.03 -6.93 14.14
N ILE A 28 0.32 -6.72 15.42
CA ILE A 28 -0.52 -5.97 16.36
C ILE A 28 -0.67 -4.53 15.87
N VAL A 29 0.43 -3.81 15.69
CA VAL A 29 0.40 -2.39 15.31
C VAL A 29 -0.20 -2.21 13.92
N GLY A 30 0.21 -3.02 12.96
CA GLY A 30 -0.26 -2.93 11.58
C GLY A 30 -1.74 -3.28 11.42
N THR A 31 -2.22 -4.33 12.09
CA THR A 31 -3.64 -4.71 12.02
C THR A 31 -4.50 -3.68 12.73
N THR A 32 -4.14 -3.27 13.94
CA THR A 32 -4.90 -2.25 14.68
C THR A 32 -4.96 -0.93 13.92
N GLY A 33 -3.83 -0.46 13.37
CA GLY A 33 -3.80 0.78 12.58
C GLY A 33 -4.69 0.72 11.34
N ASN A 34 -4.64 -0.37 10.57
CA ASN A 34 -5.46 -0.52 9.37
C ASN A 34 -6.96 -0.73 9.69
N LEU A 35 -7.29 -1.41 10.81
CA LEU A 35 -8.68 -1.53 11.27
C LEU A 35 -9.26 -0.18 11.67
N LEU A 36 -8.50 0.63 12.42
CA LEU A 36 -8.90 1.99 12.78
C LEU A 36 -9.13 2.85 11.53
N ASN A 37 -8.24 2.76 10.53
CA ASN A 37 -8.43 3.43 9.25
C ASN A 37 -9.74 3.00 8.57
N ILE A 38 -10.03 1.69 8.52
CA ILE A 38 -11.28 1.18 7.94
C ILE A 38 -12.50 1.74 8.70
N CYS A 39 -12.48 1.71 10.03
CA CYS A 39 -13.57 2.23 10.85
C CYS A 39 -13.84 3.73 10.57
N VAL A 40 -12.78 4.54 10.55
CA VAL A 40 -12.88 6.00 10.30
C VAL A 40 -13.34 6.28 8.87
N LEU A 41 -12.75 5.63 7.88
CA LEU A 41 -13.04 5.87 6.46
C LEU A 41 -14.43 5.38 6.06
N ASN A 42 -15.02 4.44 6.81
CA ASN A 42 -16.38 3.96 6.60
C ASN A 42 -17.45 4.88 7.20
N GLU A 43 -17.08 5.94 7.94
CA GLU A 43 -18.04 6.91 8.44
C GLU A 43 -18.86 7.52 7.29
N ARG A 44 -20.19 7.69 7.46
CA ARG A 44 -21.08 8.24 6.42
C ARG A 44 -20.64 9.60 5.90
N SER A 45 -19.94 10.39 6.73
CA SER A 45 -19.45 11.72 6.35
C SER A 45 -18.19 11.69 5.47
N ILE A 46 -17.47 10.56 5.42
CA ILE A 46 -16.16 10.40 4.78
C ILE A 46 -16.21 9.50 3.54
N ARG A 47 -17.14 8.53 3.51
CA ARG A 47 -17.27 7.53 2.43
C ARG A 47 -17.60 8.10 1.04
N ASP A 48 -18.16 9.30 0.98
CA ASP A 48 -18.50 9.98 -0.28
C ASP A 48 -17.27 10.67 -0.93
N ASN A 49 -16.15 10.72 -0.21
CA ASN A 49 -14.91 11.30 -0.70
C ASN A 49 -14.11 10.22 -1.48
N PRO A 50 -13.79 10.44 -2.77
CA PRO A 50 -13.08 9.46 -3.59
C PRO A 50 -11.73 9.03 -3.01
N CYS A 51 -10.95 9.96 -2.42
CA CYS A 51 -9.70 9.65 -1.72
C CYS A 51 -9.89 8.62 -0.61
N SER A 52 -11.01 8.68 0.13
CA SER A 52 -11.28 7.75 1.22
C SER A 52 -11.45 6.32 0.73
N ILE A 53 -11.96 6.11 -0.49
CA ILE A 53 -12.13 4.78 -1.09
C ILE A 53 -10.77 4.15 -1.36
N TYR A 54 -9.82 4.92 -1.89
CA TYR A 54 -8.45 4.44 -2.09
C TYR A 54 -7.81 4.04 -0.77
N LEU A 55 -7.89 4.88 0.26
CA LEU A 55 -7.29 4.58 1.56
C LEU A 55 -7.98 3.40 2.28
N TRP A 56 -9.28 3.23 2.06
CA TRP A 56 -10.03 2.09 2.60
C TRP A 56 -9.56 0.78 1.93
N TRP A 57 -9.44 0.76 0.60
CA TRP A 57 -8.88 -0.38 -0.14
C TRP A 57 -7.45 -0.67 0.29
N SER A 58 -6.62 0.36 0.40
CA SER A 58 -5.24 0.21 0.88
C SER A 58 -5.19 -0.45 2.26
N SER A 59 -6.06 -0.05 3.18
CA SER A 59 -6.10 -0.60 4.53
C SER A 59 -6.54 -2.07 4.54
N LEU A 60 -7.56 -2.41 3.73
CA LEU A 60 -8.04 -3.79 3.57
C LEU A 60 -6.95 -4.71 3.02
N PHE A 61 -6.29 -4.32 1.92
CA PHE A 61 -5.24 -5.12 1.32
C PHE A 61 -3.96 -5.14 2.16
N SER A 62 -3.66 -4.10 2.93
CA SER A 62 -2.56 -4.11 3.90
C SER A 62 -2.78 -5.12 5.02
N ILE A 63 -4.01 -5.29 5.52
CA ILE A 63 -4.34 -6.36 6.48
C ILE A 63 -4.10 -7.72 5.83
N ALA A 64 -4.64 -7.95 4.63
CA ALA A 64 -4.45 -9.22 3.92
C ALA A 64 -2.96 -9.54 3.67
N PHE A 65 -2.15 -8.53 3.32
CA PHE A 65 -0.69 -8.64 3.20
C PHE A 65 -0.01 -9.01 4.53
N ILE A 66 -0.35 -8.31 5.62
CA ILE A 66 0.21 -8.58 6.96
C ILE A 66 -0.07 -10.02 7.39
N TRP A 67 -1.32 -10.46 7.26
CA TRP A 67 -1.72 -11.80 7.70
C TRP A 67 -1.15 -12.91 6.82
N SER A 68 -1.12 -12.73 5.50
CA SER A 68 -0.52 -13.72 4.58
C SER A 68 1.01 -13.81 4.70
N GLY A 69 1.69 -12.68 4.93
CA GLY A 69 3.14 -12.61 5.03
C GLY A 69 3.69 -12.95 6.41
N LEU A 70 3.21 -12.30 7.47
CA LEU A 70 3.86 -12.37 8.78
C LEU A 70 3.48 -13.61 9.59
N VAL A 71 2.24 -14.12 9.48
CA VAL A 71 1.83 -15.32 10.23
C VAL A 71 2.76 -16.48 9.93
N THR A 72 3.08 -16.68 8.65
CA THR A 72 3.99 -17.73 8.21
C THR A 72 5.42 -17.56 8.72
N ARG A 73 5.95 -16.33 8.76
CA ARG A 73 7.29 -16.05 9.31
C ARG A 73 7.35 -16.28 10.82
N ILE A 74 6.27 -15.97 11.54
CA ILE A 74 6.17 -16.24 12.98
C ILE A 74 6.15 -17.75 13.21
N LEU A 75 5.33 -18.50 12.46
CA LEU A 75 5.26 -19.96 12.56
C LEU A 75 6.62 -20.62 12.27
N GLU A 76 7.36 -20.17 11.26
CA GLU A 76 8.74 -20.60 11.02
C GLU A 76 9.65 -20.31 12.21
N GLY A 77 9.49 -19.16 12.86
CA GLY A 77 10.18 -18.82 14.10
C GLY A 77 9.92 -19.83 15.24
N TYR A 78 8.75 -20.48 15.27
CA TYR A 78 8.42 -21.54 16.24
C TYR A 78 8.75 -22.96 15.74
N GLY A 79 9.44 -23.11 14.60
CA GLY A 79 9.76 -24.40 14.01
C GLY A 79 8.59 -25.07 13.29
N ILE A 80 7.50 -24.34 13.04
CA ILE A 80 6.31 -24.85 12.35
C ILE A 80 6.41 -24.48 10.86
N ASN A 81 6.81 -25.44 10.02
CA ASN A 81 6.99 -25.25 8.57
C ASN A 81 5.70 -25.48 7.77
N TRP A 82 4.54 -25.05 8.27
CA TRP A 82 3.23 -25.35 7.68
C TRP A 82 3.02 -24.89 6.20
N PRO A 83 3.46 -23.68 5.77
CA PRO A 83 3.24 -23.22 4.39
C PRO A 83 4.12 -23.90 3.34
N ASN A 84 5.11 -24.66 3.82
CA ASN A 84 6.28 -25.07 3.06
C ASN A 84 6.17 -26.50 2.55
N HIS A 85 5.27 -27.30 3.14
CA HIS A 85 5.07 -28.70 2.72
C HIS A 85 4.18 -28.87 1.49
N SER A 86 3.35 -27.88 1.14
CA SER A 86 2.40 -28.02 0.03
C SER A 86 2.60 -26.95 -1.05
N GLN A 87 2.83 -27.42 -2.28
CA GLN A 87 3.03 -26.57 -3.46
C GLN A 87 1.87 -25.59 -3.69
N PRO A 88 0.59 -25.98 -3.54
CA PRO A 88 -0.52 -25.03 -3.70
C PRO A 88 -0.52 -23.91 -2.65
N VAL A 89 -0.18 -24.22 -1.39
CA VAL A 89 -0.16 -23.22 -0.30
C VAL A 89 0.98 -22.23 -0.48
N CYS A 90 2.18 -22.70 -0.83
CA CYS A 90 3.34 -21.85 -1.14
C CYS A 90 3.00 -20.85 -2.26
N LYS A 91 2.43 -21.33 -3.38
CA LYS A 91 2.01 -20.49 -4.52
C LYS A 91 0.90 -19.51 -4.13
N ALA A 92 -0.19 -20.00 -3.53
CA ALA A 92 -1.33 -19.17 -3.16
C ALA A 92 -0.95 -18.07 -2.17
N ARG A 93 -0.10 -18.39 -1.19
CA ARG A 93 0.40 -17.42 -0.22
C ARG A 93 1.20 -16.31 -0.91
N LEU A 94 2.19 -16.67 -1.73
CA LEU A 94 3.02 -15.67 -2.42
C LEU A 94 2.19 -14.82 -3.38
N PHE A 95 1.22 -15.42 -4.05
CA PHE A 95 0.30 -14.72 -4.92
C PHE A 95 -0.53 -13.70 -4.15
N ILE A 96 -1.19 -14.11 -3.05
CA ILE A 96 -1.97 -13.21 -2.20
C ILE A 96 -1.08 -12.08 -1.66
N LEU A 97 0.10 -12.41 -1.14
CA LEU A 97 1.04 -11.43 -0.60
C LEU A 97 1.41 -10.37 -1.64
N THR A 98 1.81 -10.80 -2.83
CA THR A 98 2.30 -9.91 -3.88
C THR A 98 1.18 -9.05 -4.47
N VAL A 99 0.01 -9.64 -4.76
CA VAL A 99 -1.15 -8.91 -5.24
C VAL A 99 -1.66 -7.92 -4.20
N CYS A 100 -1.73 -8.31 -2.92
CA CYS A 100 -2.20 -7.41 -1.87
C CYS A 100 -1.29 -6.21 -1.67
N TRP A 101 0.03 -6.43 -1.65
CA TRP A 101 0.99 -5.35 -1.54
C TRP A 101 0.93 -4.40 -2.75
N SER A 102 0.83 -4.95 -3.96
CA SER A 102 0.65 -4.15 -5.18
C SER A 102 -0.60 -3.28 -5.11
N VAL A 103 -1.76 -3.87 -4.83
CA VAL A 103 -3.04 -3.15 -4.79
C VAL A 103 -3.02 -2.06 -3.71
N ALA A 104 -2.46 -2.33 -2.53
CA ALA A 104 -2.30 -1.33 -1.49
C ALA A 104 -1.41 -0.15 -1.94
N THR A 105 -0.28 -0.46 -2.60
CA THR A 105 0.66 0.56 -3.10
C THR A 105 0.01 1.43 -4.17
N TRP A 106 -0.65 0.83 -5.16
CA TRP A 106 -1.35 1.55 -6.22
C TRP A 106 -2.58 2.30 -5.72
N ALA A 107 -3.21 1.87 -4.63
CA ALA A 107 -4.26 2.65 -3.99
C ALA A 107 -3.71 3.99 -3.44
N PHE A 108 -2.49 4.02 -2.91
CA PHE A 108 -1.86 5.29 -2.51
C PHE A 108 -1.51 6.20 -3.70
N VAL A 109 -1.10 5.62 -4.82
CA VAL A 109 -0.94 6.34 -6.09
C VAL A 109 -2.26 6.99 -6.49
N GLY A 110 -3.34 6.20 -6.51
CA GLY A 110 -4.69 6.67 -6.83
C GLY A 110 -5.16 7.78 -5.89
N ALA A 111 -4.91 7.65 -4.58
CA ALA A 111 -5.21 8.69 -3.59
C ALA A 111 -4.45 10.00 -3.88
N SER A 112 -3.17 9.90 -4.25
CA SER A 112 -2.32 11.07 -4.58
C SER A 112 -2.82 11.79 -5.84
N ILE A 113 -3.17 11.03 -6.88
CA ILE A 113 -3.76 11.56 -8.12
C ILE A 113 -5.12 12.23 -7.84
N ASP A 114 -5.98 11.58 -7.05
CA ASP A 114 -7.28 12.13 -6.69
C ASP A 114 -7.15 13.46 -5.93
N ARG A 115 -6.21 13.55 -4.98
CA ARG A 115 -5.92 14.81 -4.28
C ARG A 115 -5.42 15.89 -5.23
N PHE A 116 -4.60 15.56 -6.21
CA PHE A 116 -4.17 16.51 -7.23
C PHE A 116 -5.37 17.05 -8.01
N PHE A 117 -6.24 16.17 -8.53
CA PHE A 117 -7.45 16.56 -9.25
C PHE A 117 -8.40 17.41 -8.39
N GLY A 118 -8.62 17.03 -7.13
CA GLY A 118 -9.42 17.81 -6.19
C GLY A 118 -8.83 19.19 -5.84
N SER A 119 -7.50 19.33 -5.89
CA SER A 119 -6.80 20.60 -5.61
C SER A 119 -6.75 21.56 -6.80
N SER A 120 -6.88 21.05 -8.03
CA SER A 120 -6.73 21.83 -9.27
C SER A 120 -7.75 22.96 -9.38
N ALA A 121 -7.35 24.09 -9.99
CA ALA A 121 -8.22 25.25 -10.22
C ALA A 121 -9.29 24.99 -11.29
N SER A 122 -8.97 24.15 -12.28
CA SER A 122 -9.88 23.82 -13.37
C SER A 122 -11.03 22.93 -12.91
N VAL A 123 -12.25 23.32 -13.27
CA VAL A 123 -13.47 22.54 -12.98
C VAL A 123 -13.42 21.17 -13.66
N THR A 124 -12.84 21.10 -14.85
CA THR A 124 -12.68 19.85 -15.61
C THR A 124 -11.84 18.84 -14.82
N TYR A 125 -10.66 19.22 -14.33
CA TYR A 125 -9.84 18.30 -13.53
C TYR A 125 -10.52 17.91 -12.22
N ARG A 126 -11.19 18.84 -11.55
CA ARG A 126 -11.91 18.54 -10.31
C ARG A 126 -13.07 17.56 -10.52
N SER A 127 -13.73 17.61 -11.69
CA SER A 127 -14.82 16.68 -12.02
C SER A 127 -14.37 15.23 -12.23
N LEU A 128 -13.05 14.97 -12.37
CA LEU A 128 -12.51 13.61 -12.44
C LEU A 128 -12.40 12.94 -11.06
N SER A 129 -12.31 13.73 -9.99
CA SER A 129 -12.27 13.26 -8.60
C SER A 129 -13.68 12.79 -8.17
N THR A 130 -14.02 11.57 -8.56
CA THR A 130 -15.32 10.94 -8.28
C THR A 130 -15.16 9.53 -7.77
N VAL A 131 -16.09 9.11 -6.91
CA VAL A 131 -16.14 7.76 -6.34
C VAL A 131 -16.18 6.68 -7.42
N ARG A 132 -16.88 6.93 -8.54
CA ARG A 132 -16.97 5.98 -9.66
C ARG A 132 -15.61 5.76 -10.31
N MET A 133 -14.84 6.83 -10.53
CA MET A 133 -13.50 6.73 -11.08
C MET A 133 -12.54 6.03 -10.12
N ALA A 134 -12.65 6.32 -8.82
CA ALA A 134 -11.85 5.64 -7.81
C ALA A 134 -12.05 4.11 -7.81
N ARG A 135 -13.31 3.67 -7.82
CA ARG A 135 -13.63 2.23 -7.90
C ARG A 135 -13.14 1.60 -9.20
N ARG A 136 -13.35 2.26 -10.35
CA ARG A 136 -12.86 1.77 -11.65
C ARG A 136 -11.35 1.61 -11.67
N PHE A 137 -10.62 2.60 -11.16
CA PHE A 137 -9.16 2.52 -11.06
C PHE A 137 -8.70 1.34 -10.21
N LEU A 138 -9.28 1.16 -9.02
CA LEU A 138 -8.91 0.07 -8.12
C LEU A 138 -9.19 -1.31 -8.70
N ILE A 139 -10.31 -1.47 -9.41
CA ILE A 139 -10.65 -2.72 -10.12
C ILE A 139 -9.63 -2.99 -11.24
N ILE A 140 -9.28 -1.97 -12.03
CA ILE A 140 -8.27 -2.09 -13.08
C ILE A 140 -6.91 -2.49 -12.48
N VAL A 141 -6.48 -1.83 -11.41
CA VAL A 141 -5.24 -2.15 -10.69
C VAL A 141 -5.25 -3.59 -10.17
N LEU A 142 -6.37 -4.04 -9.59
CA LEU A 142 -6.50 -5.42 -9.11
C LEU A 142 -6.35 -6.43 -10.25
N ILE A 143 -7.02 -6.20 -11.38
CA ILE A 143 -6.93 -7.07 -12.56
C ILE A 143 -5.50 -7.07 -13.11
N ILE A 144 -4.88 -5.90 -13.27
CA ILE A 144 -3.49 -5.79 -13.75
C ILE A 144 -2.53 -6.50 -12.78
N SER A 145 -2.71 -6.34 -11.47
CA SER A 145 -1.89 -7.02 -10.45
C SER A 145 -2.04 -8.55 -10.55
N ILE A 146 -3.26 -9.05 -10.72
CA ILE A 146 -3.51 -10.49 -10.90
C ILE A 146 -2.82 -11.03 -12.16
N LEU A 147 -2.85 -10.27 -13.26
CA LEU A 147 -2.22 -10.66 -14.51
C LEU A 147 -0.68 -10.61 -14.44
N ILE A 148 -0.12 -9.53 -13.89
CA ILE A 148 1.32 -9.35 -13.74
C ILE A 148 1.91 -10.38 -12.79
N PHE A 149 1.21 -10.72 -11.69
CA PHE A 149 1.67 -11.66 -10.66
C PHE A 149 1.14 -13.09 -10.84
N GLY A 150 0.47 -13.38 -11.97
CA GLY A 150 -0.02 -14.72 -12.30
C GLY A 150 1.10 -15.73 -12.55
N GLU A 151 2.29 -15.24 -12.86
CA GLU A 151 3.52 -16.03 -12.97
C GLU A 151 3.89 -16.83 -11.75
N ILE A 152 3.44 -16.39 -10.58
CA ILE A 152 3.73 -17.08 -9.33
C ILE A 152 3.25 -18.54 -9.39
N PHE A 153 2.14 -18.82 -10.10
CA PHE A 153 1.60 -20.18 -10.22
C PHE A 153 2.47 -21.11 -11.07
N TYR A 154 3.30 -20.60 -11.98
CA TYR A 154 4.18 -21.42 -12.82
C TYR A 154 5.66 -21.33 -12.41
N CYS A 155 6.14 -20.17 -11.95
CA CYS A 155 7.54 -19.93 -11.65
C CYS A 155 8.02 -20.45 -10.28
N TYR A 156 7.11 -20.60 -9.32
CA TYR A 156 7.47 -20.97 -7.96
C TYR A 156 7.28 -22.46 -7.70
N GLU A 157 8.22 -23.04 -6.96
CA GLU A 157 8.20 -24.43 -6.53
C GLU A 157 8.40 -24.52 -5.03
N ALA A 158 7.74 -25.50 -4.41
CA ALA A 158 7.91 -25.81 -3.00
C ALA A 158 8.93 -26.94 -2.84
N ASN A 159 9.74 -26.88 -1.77
CA ASN A 159 10.72 -27.91 -1.40
C ASN A 159 11.75 -28.22 -2.49
N VAL A 160 12.31 -27.17 -3.12
CA VAL A 160 13.40 -27.34 -4.09
C VAL A 160 14.64 -27.92 -3.36
N PRO A 161 15.23 -29.03 -3.85
CA PRO A 161 16.42 -29.63 -3.23
C PRO A 161 17.58 -28.63 -3.16
N ASN A 162 18.35 -28.66 -2.08
CA ASN A 162 19.52 -27.80 -1.86
C ASN A 162 19.24 -26.29 -1.73
N VAL A 163 17.99 -25.89 -1.51
CA VAL A 163 17.62 -24.49 -1.30
C VAL A 163 17.15 -24.30 0.15
N PRO A 164 17.72 -23.34 0.91
CA PRO A 164 17.36 -23.11 2.32
C PRO A 164 15.98 -22.45 2.48
N VAL A 165 15.36 -22.07 1.37
CA VAL A 165 14.08 -21.37 1.32
C VAL A 165 13.02 -22.33 0.76
N PRO A 166 11.96 -22.60 1.53
CA PRO A 166 11.00 -23.66 1.20
C PRO A 166 10.09 -23.37 0.01
N CYS A 167 10.03 -22.12 -0.46
CA CYS A 167 9.24 -21.69 -1.60
C CYS A 167 10.14 -20.80 -2.45
N TYR A 168 10.59 -21.30 -3.61
CA TYR A 168 11.69 -20.74 -4.38
C TYR A 168 11.37 -20.65 -5.87
N ILE A 169 12.01 -19.71 -6.57
CA ILE A 169 11.90 -19.54 -8.02
C ILE A 169 12.94 -20.43 -8.70
N ASN A 170 12.49 -21.46 -9.40
CA ASN A 170 13.40 -22.44 -10.00
C ASN A 170 14.10 -21.94 -11.29
N SER A 171 13.50 -20.97 -12.00
CA SER A 171 14.00 -20.48 -13.30
C SER A 171 14.65 -19.09 -13.22
N SER A 172 15.84 -18.95 -13.83
CA SER A 172 16.53 -17.65 -13.94
C SER A 172 15.69 -16.61 -14.69
N THR A 173 14.96 -17.02 -15.73
CA THR A 173 14.07 -16.13 -16.50
C THR A 173 12.90 -15.64 -15.64
N CYS A 174 12.31 -16.55 -14.85
CA CYS A 174 11.27 -16.19 -13.89
C CYS A 174 11.76 -15.22 -12.82
N GLN A 175 12.98 -15.44 -12.31
CA GLN A 175 13.58 -14.57 -11.31
C GLN A 175 13.84 -13.17 -11.86
N LEU A 176 14.38 -13.09 -13.08
CA LEU A 176 14.60 -11.83 -13.77
C LEU A 176 13.28 -11.07 -13.99
N TYR A 177 12.25 -11.75 -14.51
CA TYR A 177 10.92 -11.17 -14.70
C TYR A 177 10.34 -10.66 -13.38
N ASN A 178 10.31 -11.50 -12.35
CA ASN A 178 9.72 -11.15 -11.05
C ASN A 178 10.44 -9.95 -10.41
N ASN A 179 11.78 -9.92 -10.45
CA ASN A 179 12.57 -8.81 -9.94
C ASN A 179 12.26 -7.50 -10.69
N TRP A 180 12.24 -7.52 -12.03
CA TRP A 180 11.96 -6.33 -12.83
C TRP A 180 10.53 -5.84 -12.67
N MET A 181 9.55 -6.74 -12.70
CA MET A 181 8.16 -6.37 -12.48
C MET A 181 7.99 -5.79 -11.08
N ASN A 182 8.61 -6.39 -10.08
CA ASN A 182 8.51 -5.88 -8.72
C ASN A 182 9.14 -4.48 -8.57
N ILE A 183 10.36 -4.28 -9.08
CA ILE A 183 11.06 -3.00 -9.00
C ILE A 183 10.34 -1.93 -9.81
N LEU A 184 9.93 -2.21 -11.04
CA LEU A 184 9.31 -1.19 -11.88
C LEU A 184 7.87 -0.90 -11.42
N TYR A 185 7.05 -1.94 -11.26
CA TYR A 185 5.61 -1.80 -11.06
C TYR A 185 5.22 -1.47 -9.62
N ASN A 186 5.91 -2.02 -8.61
CA ASN A 186 5.56 -1.76 -7.21
C ASN A 186 6.39 -0.65 -6.58
N ILE A 187 7.55 -0.32 -7.15
CA ILE A 187 8.51 0.59 -6.50
C ILE A 187 8.72 1.86 -7.31
N VAL A 188 9.36 1.78 -8.48
CA VAL A 188 9.79 2.97 -9.24
C VAL A 188 8.60 3.78 -9.74
N ILE A 189 7.64 3.12 -10.40
CA ILE A 189 6.48 3.81 -10.98
C ILE A 189 5.58 4.41 -9.87
N PRO A 190 5.16 3.65 -8.83
CA PRO A 190 4.35 4.22 -7.77
C PRO A 190 5.01 5.39 -7.04
N SER A 191 6.30 5.25 -6.71
CA SER A 191 7.03 6.32 -6.01
C SER A 191 7.15 7.58 -6.85
N GLY A 192 7.47 7.44 -8.14
CA GLY A 192 7.52 8.57 -9.07
C GLY A 192 6.17 9.28 -9.19
N LEU A 193 5.08 8.53 -9.36
CA LEU A 193 3.74 9.10 -9.45
C LEU A 193 3.31 9.79 -8.14
N ILE A 194 3.52 9.15 -6.99
CA ILE A 194 3.21 9.72 -5.69
C ILE A 194 3.99 11.02 -5.46
N ALA A 195 5.29 11.05 -5.79
CA ALA A 195 6.12 12.24 -5.65
C ALA A 195 5.64 13.37 -6.56
N VAL A 196 5.43 13.10 -7.86
CA VAL A 196 4.98 14.11 -8.83
C VAL A 196 3.62 14.68 -8.45
N PHE A 197 2.61 13.82 -8.24
CA PHE A 197 1.26 14.29 -7.89
C PHE A 197 1.18 14.88 -6.48
N GLY A 198 2.01 14.42 -5.55
CA GLY A 198 2.17 15.00 -4.22
C GLY A 198 2.68 16.44 -4.29
N ILE A 199 3.78 16.68 -5.03
CA ILE A 199 4.35 18.03 -5.25
C ILE A 199 3.32 18.93 -5.94
N LEU A 200 2.68 18.46 -7.02
CA LEU A 200 1.66 19.24 -7.73
C LEU A 200 0.48 19.61 -6.84
N THR A 201 0.05 18.69 -5.96
CA THR A 201 -0.99 18.97 -4.96
C THR A 201 -0.58 20.09 -4.01
N ILE A 202 0.66 20.06 -3.49
CA ILE A 202 1.19 21.09 -2.61
C ILE A 202 1.22 22.46 -3.32
N VAL A 203 1.69 22.50 -4.56
CA VAL A 203 1.74 23.74 -5.37
C VAL A 203 0.33 24.31 -5.57
N ASN A 204 -0.65 23.48 -5.95
CA ASN A 204 -2.03 23.91 -6.16
C ASN A 204 -2.68 24.43 -4.87
N VAL A 205 -2.44 23.75 -3.74
CA VAL A 205 -2.96 24.19 -2.43
C VAL A 205 -2.34 25.52 -2.00
N ARG A 206 -1.03 25.70 -2.16
CA ARG A 206 -0.35 26.97 -1.84
C ARG A 206 -0.86 28.13 -2.69
N LYS A 207 -1.02 27.92 -4.00
CA LYS A 207 -1.60 28.93 -4.91
C LYS A 207 -3.01 29.36 -4.49
N ARG A 208 -3.86 28.43 -4.04
CA ARG A 208 -5.22 28.74 -3.53
C ARG A 208 -5.23 29.48 -2.18
N ILE A 209 -4.23 29.26 -1.33
CA ILE A 209 -4.11 29.97 -0.04
C ILE A 209 -3.63 31.41 -0.26
N VAL A 210 -2.65 31.60 -1.16
CA VAL A 210 -2.06 32.92 -1.45
C VAL A 210 -2.96 33.77 -2.36
N HIS A 211 -3.74 33.15 -3.26
CA HIS A 211 -4.77 33.82 -4.04
C HIS A 211 -6.15 33.28 -3.65
N PRO A 212 -6.73 33.78 -2.54
CA PRO A 212 -8.11 33.49 -2.24
C PRO A 212 -8.94 34.03 -3.39
N VAL A 213 -9.56 33.13 -4.15
CA VAL A 213 -10.59 33.49 -5.14
C VAL A 213 -11.63 34.33 -4.39
N ARG A 214 -11.68 35.63 -4.69
CA ARG A 214 -12.76 36.52 -4.26
C ARG A 214 -14.05 35.95 -4.86
N LEU A 215 -14.78 35.16 -4.09
CA LEU A 215 -16.12 34.69 -4.43
C LEU A 215 -17.08 35.87 -4.27
N THR A 216 -17.09 36.76 -5.26
CA THR A 216 -18.20 37.67 -5.51
C THR A 216 -19.31 36.88 -6.19
N THR A 217 -20.12 36.14 -5.43
CA THR A 217 -21.54 35.96 -5.77
C THR A 217 -22.34 35.64 -4.52
N ILE A 218 -23.10 36.66 -4.13
CA ILE A 218 -24.12 36.73 -3.10
C ILE A 218 -25.26 35.74 -3.43
N ALA A 219 -25.97 35.23 -2.40
CA ALA A 219 -27.35 34.67 -2.44
C ALA A 219 -27.66 33.15 -2.34
N PHE A 220 -26.74 32.19 -2.20
CA PHE A 220 -27.11 30.77 -1.90
C PHE A 220 -26.43 30.14 -0.67
N VAL A 221 -25.79 30.98 0.15
CA VAL A 221 -24.70 30.56 1.06
C VAL A 221 -25.18 30.01 2.41
N THR A 222 -26.40 30.26 2.89
CA THR A 222 -26.69 30.06 4.32
C THR A 222 -26.86 28.60 4.78
N ARG A 223 -27.17 27.63 3.89
CA ARG A 223 -27.31 26.19 4.28
C ARG A 223 -26.03 25.35 4.17
N ARG A 224 -24.98 25.80 3.47
CA ARG A 224 -23.71 25.05 3.29
C ARG A 224 -22.64 25.34 4.35
N ILE A 225 -22.80 26.42 5.13
CA ILE A 225 -21.74 26.94 6.02
C ILE A 225 -21.44 25.99 7.19
N ASN A 226 -22.38 25.20 7.70
CA ASN A 226 -22.10 24.29 8.82
C ASN A 226 -21.43 22.97 8.43
N ARG A 227 -21.53 22.51 7.17
CA ARG A 227 -20.83 21.29 6.70
C ARG A 227 -19.43 21.57 6.16
N GLN A 228 -19.17 22.79 5.68
CA GLN A 228 -17.88 23.18 5.10
C GLN A 228 -16.67 23.17 6.06
N PRO A 229 -16.75 23.61 7.34
CA PRO A 229 -15.58 23.60 8.22
C PRO A 229 -15.19 22.17 8.61
N ARG A 230 -16.16 21.27 8.84
CA ARG A 230 -15.90 19.86 9.15
C ARG A 230 -15.30 19.11 7.95
N MET A 231 -15.84 19.31 6.74
CA MET A 231 -15.26 18.73 5.53
C MET A 231 -13.86 19.27 5.21
N ARG A 232 -13.61 20.58 5.41
CA ARG A 232 -12.26 21.16 5.27
C ARG A 232 -11.27 20.57 6.27
N LYS A 233 -11.67 20.33 7.52
CA LYS A 233 -10.84 19.67 8.53
C LYS A 233 -10.51 18.23 8.15
N ILE A 234 -11.48 17.46 7.66
CA ILE A 234 -11.26 16.08 7.18
C ILE A 234 -10.30 16.07 5.98
N ASP A 235 -10.49 16.97 5.00
CA ASP A 235 -9.54 17.09 3.88
C ASP A 235 -8.14 17.53 4.33
N GLN A 236 -8.03 18.33 5.40
CA GLN A 236 -6.73 18.65 6.02
C GLN A 236 -6.09 17.42 6.66
N HIS A 237 -6.86 16.59 7.37
CA HIS A 237 -6.35 15.34 7.96
C HIS A 237 -5.88 14.36 6.88
N LEU A 238 -6.68 14.13 5.83
CA LEU A 238 -6.31 13.26 4.72
C LEU A 238 -5.05 13.75 4.00
N ARG A 239 -4.93 15.07 3.78
CA ARG A 239 -3.69 15.65 3.22
C ARG A 239 -2.48 15.43 4.13
N LYS A 240 -2.62 15.62 5.45
CA LYS A 240 -1.52 15.38 6.40
C LYS A 240 -1.06 13.92 6.37
N ILE A 241 -2.00 12.97 6.34
CA ILE A 241 -1.69 11.53 6.26
C ILE A 241 -0.88 11.23 4.99
N LEU A 242 -1.33 11.71 3.83
CA LEU A 242 -0.60 11.54 2.57
C LEU A 242 0.76 12.24 2.58
N SER A 243 0.87 13.46 3.11
CA SER A 243 2.17 14.16 3.17
C SER A 243 3.19 13.43 4.05
N VAL A 244 2.77 12.92 5.22
CA VAL A 244 3.63 12.08 6.07
C VAL A 244 4.05 10.82 5.32
N GLN A 245 3.13 10.22 4.56
CA GLN A 245 3.42 9.04 3.79
C GLN A 245 4.40 9.28 2.63
N VAL A 246 4.30 10.41 1.92
CA VAL A 246 5.29 10.80 0.89
C VAL A 246 6.67 10.97 1.51
N VAL A 247 6.75 11.66 2.65
CA VAL A 247 8.02 11.88 3.37
C VAL A 247 8.62 10.54 3.83
N LEU A 248 7.83 9.66 4.44
CA LEU A 248 8.28 8.33 4.86
C LEU A 248 8.74 7.48 3.68
N ASN A 249 8.03 7.49 2.54
CA ASN A 249 8.45 6.75 1.35
C ASN A 249 9.78 7.26 0.79
N ILE A 250 10.01 8.58 0.77
CA ILE A 250 11.30 9.15 0.33
C ILE A 250 12.42 8.71 1.28
N PHE A 251 12.23 8.83 2.59
CA PHE A 251 13.24 8.45 3.59
C PHE A 251 13.51 6.94 3.67
N LEU A 252 12.50 6.11 3.42
CA LEU A 252 12.65 4.64 3.38
C LEU A 252 13.32 4.15 2.10
N PHE A 253 13.36 4.95 1.03
CA PHE A 253 14.01 4.60 -0.23
C PHE A 253 15.50 5.01 -0.27
N GLU A 254 15.93 5.85 0.65
CA GLU A 254 17.31 6.34 0.75
C GLU A 254 18.22 5.44 1.62
N LYS A 255 17.70 4.32 2.13
CA LYS A 255 18.44 3.31 2.92
C LYS A 255 18.21 1.91 2.37
#